data_AF-A0A955Z7L1-F1
#
_entry.id   AF-A0A955Z7L1-F1
#
_cell.length_a   1.000
_cell.length_b   1.000
_cell.length_c   1.000
_cell.angle_alpha   90.00
_cell.angle_beta   90.00
_cell.angle_gamma   90.00
#
_symmetry.space_group_name_H-M   'P 1'
#
loop_
_entity.id
_entity.type
_entity.pdbx_description
1 polymer ?
#
loop_
_entity_poly.entity_id
_entity_poly.type
_entity_poly.pdbx_seq_one_letter_code
_entity_poly.pdbx_strand_id
1 'polypeptide(L)'
;MRETPALLSLVIALCLSAAVGGPARADDDRGGDVEAARAKRTMRARHASMESNAKEVRQLLRVSRRRGSRAQIACVDESLSRVDVALRNAREAERGAEAAWDKGDRATARTLTRRVEELAHASMLARGKARGCAPHVVVATEGTKVTVTVDGG
;
A
#
# COMPACT_ATOMS: atom_id res chain seq x y z
N MET A 1 -26.35 24.79 67.73
CA MET A 1 -26.94 23.98 68.82
C MET A 1 -28.39 23.68 68.49
N ARG A 2 -28.69 22.44 68.09
CA ARG A 2 -29.96 21.72 68.27
C ARG A 2 -29.74 20.29 67.77
N GLU A 3 -29.91 19.35 68.69
CA GLU A 3 -29.67 17.91 68.56
C GLU A 3 -30.95 17.18 68.11
N THR A 4 -30.79 16.13 67.28
CA THR A 4 -31.47 14.80 67.18
C THR A 4 -33.00 14.64 67.40
N PRO A 5 -33.72 13.63 66.81
CA PRO A 5 -33.25 12.26 66.58
C PRO A 5 -33.71 11.51 65.31
N ALA A 6 -33.03 10.37 65.12
CA ALA A 6 -33.29 9.32 64.15
C ALA A 6 -34.58 8.54 64.43
N LEU A 7 -35.27 8.10 63.37
CA LEU A 7 -36.14 6.92 63.38
C LEU A 7 -36.28 6.33 61.94
N LEU A 8 -35.74 5.12 61.77
CA LEU A 8 -36.21 3.97 60.99
C LEU A 8 -37.09 4.17 59.73
N SER A 9 -36.59 3.67 58.58
CA SER A 9 -37.16 2.48 57.95
C SER A 9 -36.26 1.92 56.85
N LEU A 10 -35.69 0.76 57.18
CA LEU A 10 -35.01 -0.19 56.31
C LEU A 10 -36.06 -0.91 55.45
N VAL A 11 -36.10 -0.67 54.14
CA VAL A 11 -36.71 -1.60 53.17
C VAL A 11 -35.68 -1.92 52.11
N ILE A 12 -35.18 -3.15 52.23
CA ILE A 12 -34.29 -3.83 51.31
C ILE A 12 -35.07 -4.05 50.00
N ALA A 13 -34.74 -3.28 48.96
CA ALA A 13 -35.11 -3.61 47.59
C ALA A 13 -33.87 -4.15 46.88
N LEU A 14 -33.62 -5.43 47.16
CA LEU A 14 -32.63 -6.29 46.53
C LEU A 14 -33.07 -6.57 45.08
N CYS A 15 -32.93 -5.61 44.18
CA CYS A 15 -32.99 -5.89 42.75
C CYS A 15 -31.57 -6.16 42.27
N LEU A 16 -31.13 -7.41 42.50
CA LEU A 16 -30.13 -8.05 41.65
C LEU A 16 -30.67 -8.05 40.23
N SER A 17 -30.43 -6.98 39.48
CA SER A 17 -30.45 -7.02 38.03
C SER A 17 -29.23 -7.81 37.61
N ALA A 18 -29.42 -9.13 37.60
CA ALA A 18 -28.51 -10.10 37.05
C ALA A 18 -27.99 -9.57 35.71
N ALA A 19 -26.69 -9.38 35.67
CA ALA A 19 -25.94 -9.20 34.46
C ALA A 19 -26.27 -10.37 33.53
N VAL A 20 -27.18 -10.13 32.59
CA VAL A 20 -27.22 -10.90 31.34
C VAL A 20 -26.03 -10.41 30.53
N GLY A 21 -24.85 -10.87 30.94
CA GLY A 21 -23.65 -10.89 30.11
C GLY A 21 -23.89 -11.91 29.01
N GLY A 22 -24.62 -11.50 27.97
CA GLY A 22 -24.70 -12.26 26.73
C GLY A 22 -23.30 -12.37 26.11
N PRO A 23 -22.90 -13.53 25.57
CA PRO A 23 -21.63 -13.68 24.89
C PRO A 23 -21.70 -13.01 23.51
N ALA A 24 -21.60 -11.69 23.47
CA ALA A 24 -21.72 -10.91 22.22
C ALA A 24 -20.39 -10.37 21.69
N ARG A 25 -19.23 -10.82 22.21
CA ARG A 25 -17.91 -10.27 21.85
C ARG A 25 -16.86 -11.30 21.42
N ALA A 26 -17.24 -12.53 21.09
CA ALA A 26 -16.28 -13.52 20.57
C ALA A 26 -16.19 -13.51 19.03
N ASP A 27 -17.26 -13.15 18.33
CA ASP A 27 -17.29 -13.23 16.86
C ASP A 27 -16.68 -12.00 16.17
N ASP A 28 -16.73 -10.83 16.80
CA ASP A 28 -16.21 -9.57 16.24
C ASP A 28 -14.66 -9.51 16.24
N ASP A 29 -14.02 -10.21 17.17
CA ASP A 29 -12.56 -10.30 17.25
C ASP A 29 -12.00 -11.25 16.18
N ARG A 30 -12.65 -12.41 15.96
CA ARG A 30 -12.28 -13.32 14.86
C ARG A 30 -12.37 -12.67 13.49
N GLY A 31 -13.39 -11.84 13.25
CA GLY A 31 -13.53 -11.09 11.99
C GLY A 31 -12.39 -10.10 11.75
N GLY A 32 -11.94 -9.42 12.80
CA GLY A 32 -10.82 -8.49 12.76
C GLY A 32 -9.49 -9.16 12.41
N ASP A 33 -9.22 -10.33 13.00
CA ASP A 33 -7.98 -11.06 12.76
C ASP A 33 -7.86 -11.56 11.32
N VAL A 34 -8.96 -12.07 10.75
CA VAL A 34 -9.00 -12.51 9.35
C VAL A 34 -8.79 -11.34 8.40
N GLU A 35 -9.40 -10.19 8.68
CA GLU A 35 -9.21 -8.97 7.90
C GLU A 35 -7.77 -8.47 7.96
N ALA A 36 -7.19 -8.35 9.16
CA ALA A 36 -5.81 -7.93 9.36
C ALA A 36 -4.83 -8.87 8.63
N ALA A 37 -5.03 -10.19 8.72
CA ALA A 37 -4.22 -11.17 8.01
C ALA A 37 -4.32 -11.01 6.48
N ARG A 38 -5.51 -10.74 5.95
CA ARG A 38 -5.70 -10.47 4.52
C ARG A 38 -5.02 -9.17 4.10
N ALA A 39 -5.18 -8.09 4.86
CA ALA A 39 -4.54 -6.81 4.59
C ALA A 39 -3.02 -6.93 4.59
N LYS A 40 -2.42 -7.59 5.59
CA LYS A 40 -0.97 -7.86 5.67
C LYS A 40 -0.47 -8.64 4.45
N ARG A 41 -1.20 -9.66 3.98
CA ARG A 41 -0.84 -10.38 2.74
C ARG A 41 -0.91 -9.49 1.50
N THR A 42 -1.97 -8.70 1.36
CA THR A 42 -2.13 -7.78 0.22
C THR A 42 -1.01 -6.75 0.19
N MET A 43 -0.72 -6.09 1.31
CA MET A 43 0.35 -5.09 1.41
C MET A 43 1.70 -5.69 1.02
N ARG A 44 2.09 -6.86 1.56
CA ARG A 44 3.34 -7.55 1.18
C ARG A 44 3.43 -7.85 -0.31
N ALA A 45 2.33 -8.31 -0.92
CA ALA A 45 2.30 -8.57 -2.36
C ALA A 45 2.48 -7.28 -3.18
N ARG A 46 1.87 -6.17 -2.75
CA ARG A 46 2.06 -4.85 -3.37
C ARG A 46 3.48 -4.32 -3.19
N HIS A 47 4.05 -4.47 -2.00
CA HIS A 47 5.45 -4.11 -1.72
C HIS A 47 6.40 -4.82 -2.66
N ALA A 48 6.30 -6.16 -2.74
CA ALA A 48 7.11 -6.98 -3.64
C ALA A 48 6.96 -6.55 -5.11
N SER A 49 5.73 -6.24 -5.55
CA SER A 49 5.48 -5.74 -6.90
C SER A 49 6.19 -4.41 -7.17
N MET A 50 6.15 -3.45 -6.24
CA MET A 50 6.85 -2.18 -6.41
C MET A 50 8.37 -2.34 -6.40
N GLU A 51 8.92 -3.26 -5.61
CA GLU A 51 10.35 -3.57 -5.65
C GLU A 51 10.77 -4.15 -7.00
N SER A 52 9.93 -5.01 -7.58
CA SER A 52 10.12 -5.51 -8.95
C SER A 52 10.07 -4.36 -9.97
N ASN A 53 9.09 -3.45 -9.86
CA ASN A 53 9.00 -2.27 -10.72
C ASN A 53 10.28 -1.41 -10.63
N ALA A 54 10.77 -1.14 -9.42
CA ALA A 54 11.98 -0.35 -9.21
C ALA A 54 13.22 -1.01 -9.82
N LYS A 55 13.37 -2.33 -9.68
CA LYS A 55 14.45 -3.11 -10.31
C LYS A 55 14.38 -2.99 -11.84
N GLU A 56 13.20 -3.15 -12.41
CA GLU A 56 12.97 -3.05 -13.84
C GLU A 56 13.32 -1.65 -14.38
N VAL A 57 12.83 -0.59 -13.74
CA VAL A 57 13.12 0.79 -14.19
C VAL A 57 14.61 1.12 -14.07
N ARG A 58 15.30 0.63 -13.02
CA ARG A 58 16.77 0.75 -12.93
C ARG A 58 17.47 0.06 -14.09
N GLN A 59 16.98 -1.11 -14.52
CA GLN A 59 17.53 -1.81 -15.67
C GLN A 59 17.29 -1.03 -16.97
N LEU A 60 16.09 -0.48 -17.17
CA LEU A 60 15.80 0.40 -18.31
C LEU A 60 16.72 1.62 -18.32
N LEU A 61 16.96 2.25 -17.17
CA LEU A 61 17.86 3.40 -17.07
C LEU A 61 19.29 3.03 -17.48
N ARG A 62 19.78 1.85 -17.07
CA ARG A 62 21.10 1.36 -17.49
C ARG A 62 21.18 1.18 -19.01
N VAL A 63 20.14 0.66 -19.64
CA VAL A 63 20.06 0.50 -21.10
C VAL A 63 20.01 1.88 -21.78
N SER A 64 19.14 2.78 -21.33
CA SER A 64 19.03 4.15 -21.84
C SER A 64 20.34 4.93 -21.71
N ARG A 65 21.10 4.77 -20.62
CA ARG A 65 22.41 5.42 -20.46
C ARG A 65 23.45 4.94 -21.46
N ARG A 66 23.34 3.71 -21.97
CA ARG A 66 24.27 3.13 -22.95
C ARG A 66 23.88 3.42 -24.39
N ARG A 67 22.59 3.53 -24.69
CA ARG A 67 22.05 3.49 -26.05
C ARG A 67 21.00 4.56 -26.37
N GLY A 68 20.53 5.28 -25.37
CA GLY A 68 19.44 6.25 -25.51
C GLY A 68 19.93 7.68 -25.65
N SER A 69 19.03 8.55 -26.11
CA SER A 69 19.24 10.00 -26.15
C SER A 69 19.18 10.60 -24.74
N ARG A 70 19.68 11.83 -24.59
CA ARG A 70 19.58 12.59 -23.32
C ARG A 70 18.12 12.72 -22.84
N ALA A 71 17.18 12.90 -23.76
CA ALA A 71 15.75 13.00 -23.43
C ALA A 71 15.18 11.66 -22.90
N GLN A 72 15.57 10.53 -23.51
CA GLN A 72 15.17 9.19 -23.05
C GLN A 72 15.74 8.89 -21.66
N ILE A 73 17.02 9.22 -21.43
CA ILE A 73 17.65 9.07 -20.11
C ILE A 73 16.89 9.89 -19.06
N ALA A 74 16.61 11.16 -19.33
CA ALA A 74 15.89 12.03 -18.41
C ALA A 74 14.47 11.51 -18.10
N CYS A 75 13.72 11.04 -19.10
CA CYS A 75 12.38 10.49 -18.86
C CYS A 75 12.40 9.22 -18.00
N VAL A 76 13.35 8.31 -18.25
CA VAL A 76 13.46 7.07 -17.46
C VAL A 76 13.93 7.38 -16.03
N ASP A 77 14.84 8.34 -15.86
CA ASP A 77 15.33 8.79 -14.55
C ASP A 77 14.20 9.44 -13.72
N GLU A 78 13.40 10.32 -14.32
CA GLU A 78 12.20 10.89 -13.68
C GLU A 78 11.22 9.79 -13.23
N SER A 79 11.01 8.79 -14.10
CA SER A 79 10.15 7.65 -13.80
C SER A 79 10.70 6.80 -12.65
N LEU A 80 12.03 6.61 -12.57
CA LEU A 80 12.68 5.93 -11.46
C LEU A 80 12.46 6.67 -10.14
N SER A 81 12.66 7.99 -10.16
CA SER A 81 12.42 8.84 -8.99
C SER A 81 10.99 8.67 -8.45
N ARG A 82 9.99 8.68 -9.34
CA ARG A 82 8.58 8.44 -8.97
C ARG A 82 8.34 7.06 -8.36
N VAL A 83 8.94 6.01 -8.93
CA VAL A 83 8.84 4.64 -8.39
C VAL A 83 9.49 4.54 -7.00
N ASP A 84 10.66 5.13 -6.81
CA ASP A 84 11.38 5.09 -5.52
C ASP A 84 10.70 5.93 -4.43
N VAL A 85 10.07 7.06 -4.79
CA VAL A 85 9.19 7.80 -3.87
C VAL A 85 7.99 6.96 -3.46
N ALA A 86 7.29 6.34 -4.42
CA ALA A 86 6.14 5.51 -4.13
C ALA A 86 6.49 4.34 -3.19
N LEU A 87 7.63 3.68 -3.43
CA LEU A 87 8.12 2.57 -2.61
C LEU A 87 8.45 3.01 -1.18
N ARG A 88 9.09 4.17 -0.98
CA ARG A 88 9.39 4.70 0.36
C ARG A 88 8.11 5.01 1.13
N ASN A 89 7.17 5.72 0.50
CA ASN A 89 5.90 6.08 1.11
C ASN A 89 5.05 4.84 1.44
N ALA A 90 5.15 3.78 0.63
CA ALA A 90 4.41 2.55 0.89
C ALA A 90 4.97 1.83 2.12
N ARG A 91 6.31 1.76 2.28
CA ARG A 91 6.92 1.20 3.48
C ARG A 91 6.51 1.94 4.76
N GLU A 92 6.36 3.26 4.68
CA GLU A 92 5.84 4.07 5.80
C GLU A 92 4.37 3.76 6.08
N ALA A 93 3.53 3.71 5.05
CA ALA A 93 2.11 3.37 5.19
C ALA A 93 1.90 1.95 5.71
N GLU A 94 2.70 0.97 5.28
CA GLU A 94 2.66 -0.42 5.75
C GLU A 94 2.97 -0.52 7.24
N ARG A 95 4.05 0.12 7.71
CA ARG A 95 4.39 0.17 9.15
C ARG A 95 3.26 0.80 9.95
N GLY A 96 2.68 1.89 9.45
CA GLY A 96 1.54 2.53 10.09
C GLY A 96 0.29 1.63 10.13
N ALA A 97 0.02 0.90 9.04
CA ALA A 97 -1.12 0.00 8.95
C ALA A 97 -0.98 -1.20 9.90
N GLU A 98 0.21 -1.81 9.96
CA GLU A 98 0.51 -2.89 10.89
C GLU A 98 0.35 -2.43 12.35
N ALA A 99 0.91 -1.27 12.71
CA ALA A 99 0.75 -0.71 14.05
C ALA A 99 -0.72 -0.37 14.38
N ALA A 100 -1.52 0.05 13.41
CA ALA A 100 -2.94 0.32 13.60
C ALA A 100 -3.74 -0.98 13.81
N TRP A 101 -3.45 -2.04 13.03
CA TRP A 101 -4.04 -3.36 13.24
C TRP A 101 -3.73 -3.91 14.63
N ASP A 102 -2.47 -3.82 15.07
CA ASP A 102 -2.04 -4.35 16.37
C ASP A 102 -2.67 -3.57 17.55
N LYS A 103 -3.10 -2.31 17.33
CA LYS A 103 -3.84 -1.49 18.31
C LYS A 103 -5.37 -1.64 18.23
N GLY A 104 -5.89 -2.39 17.26
CA GLY A 104 -7.32 -2.48 16.99
C GLY A 104 -7.94 -1.25 16.31
N ASP A 105 -7.14 -0.29 15.84
CA ASP A 105 -7.60 0.87 15.08
C ASP A 105 -7.87 0.49 13.61
N ARG A 106 -9.00 -0.18 13.39
CA ARG A 106 -9.38 -0.73 12.08
C ARG A 106 -9.56 0.36 11.01
N ALA A 107 -10.05 1.54 11.39
CA ALA A 107 -10.31 2.63 10.44
C ALA A 107 -9.00 3.20 9.87
N THR A 108 -8.02 3.47 10.72
CA THR A 108 -6.69 3.91 10.30
C THR A 108 -5.99 2.81 9.51
N ALA A 109 -6.07 1.57 9.97
CA ALA A 109 -5.43 0.43 9.30
C ALA A 109 -5.95 0.22 7.86
N ARG A 110 -7.26 0.30 7.64
CA ARG A 110 -7.89 0.23 6.31
C ARG A 110 -7.45 1.38 5.42
N THR A 111 -7.41 2.61 5.95
CA THR A 111 -7.00 3.80 5.21
C THR A 111 -5.55 3.68 4.73
N LEU A 112 -4.65 3.24 5.60
CA LEU A 112 -3.25 3.04 5.25
C LEU A 112 -3.05 1.85 4.30
N THR A 113 -3.84 0.78 4.45
CA THR A 113 -3.83 -0.35 3.48
C THR A 113 -4.23 0.14 2.09
N ARG A 114 -5.30 0.93 1.96
CA ARG A 114 -5.71 1.53 0.68
C ARG A 114 -4.62 2.46 0.12
N ARG A 115 -3.94 3.21 0.99
CA ARG A 115 -2.83 4.07 0.58
C ARG A 115 -1.68 3.27 -0.06
N VAL A 116 -1.36 2.08 0.45
CA VAL A 116 -0.36 1.17 -0.15
C VAL A 116 -0.80 0.75 -1.56
N GLU A 117 -2.09 0.46 -1.77
CA GLU A 117 -2.61 0.10 -3.09
C GLU A 117 -2.52 1.25 -4.11
N GLU A 118 -2.86 2.46 -3.68
CA GLU A 118 -2.71 3.67 -4.50
C GLU A 118 -1.25 3.90 -4.92
N LEU A 119 -0.31 3.72 -3.99
CA LEU A 119 1.12 3.87 -4.25
C LEU A 119 1.64 2.77 -5.19
N ALA A 120 1.15 1.54 -5.05
CA ALA A 120 1.47 0.46 -5.97
C ALA A 120 0.96 0.73 -7.38
N HIS A 121 -0.25 1.30 -7.53
CA HIS A 121 -0.77 1.74 -8.82
C HIS A 121 0.09 2.86 -9.43
N ALA A 122 0.46 3.88 -8.63
CA ALA A 122 1.34 4.96 -9.07
C ALA A 122 2.73 4.44 -9.52
N SER A 123 3.31 3.48 -8.78
CA SER A 123 4.55 2.79 -9.16
C SER A 123 4.41 2.06 -10.50
N MET A 124 3.28 1.38 -10.73
CA MET A 124 3.01 0.66 -11.97
C MET A 124 2.87 1.61 -13.17
N LEU A 125 2.19 2.74 -13.01
CA LEU A 125 2.08 3.77 -14.05
C LEU A 125 3.45 4.39 -14.39
N ALA A 126 4.25 4.73 -13.37
CA ALA A 126 5.58 5.28 -13.57
C ALA A 126 6.50 4.29 -14.30
N ARG A 127 6.43 3.00 -13.97
CA ARG A 127 7.12 1.94 -14.72
C ARG A 127 6.63 1.86 -16.17
N GLY A 128 5.33 1.99 -16.42
CA GLY A 128 4.77 2.06 -17.77
C GLY A 128 5.37 3.21 -18.58
N LYS A 129 5.46 4.41 -17.99
CA LYS A 129 6.13 5.58 -18.60
C LYS A 129 7.60 5.29 -18.90
N ALA A 130 8.33 4.68 -17.97
CA ALA A 130 9.73 4.31 -18.18
C ALA A 130 9.91 3.36 -19.38
N ARG A 131 9.02 2.37 -19.54
CA ARG A 131 9.03 1.46 -20.70
C ARG A 131 8.81 2.19 -22.01
N GLY A 132 7.86 3.12 -22.07
CA GLY A 132 7.59 3.92 -23.27
C GLY A 132 8.72 4.89 -23.64
N CYS A 133 9.54 5.29 -22.67
CA CYS A 133 10.70 6.17 -22.91
C CYS A 133 12.01 5.42 -23.21
N ALA A 134 12.09 4.13 -22.88
CA ALA A 134 13.30 3.36 -23.09
C ALA A 134 13.56 3.17 -24.61
N PRO A 135 14.83 3.17 -25.06
CA PRO A 135 15.13 2.92 -26.45
C PRO A 135 14.68 1.51 -26.85
N HIS A 136 13.92 1.41 -27.95
CA HIS A 136 13.56 0.13 -28.54
C HIS A 136 14.82 -0.49 -29.18
N VAL A 137 15.37 -1.53 -28.55
CA VAL A 137 16.43 -2.31 -29.18
C VAL A 137 15.77 -3.29 -30.14
N VAL A 138 15.65 -2.89 -31.42
CA VAL A 138 15.36 -3.84 -32.49
C VAL A 138 16.62 -4.66 -32.67
N VAL A 139 16.63 -5.88 -32.14
CA VAL A 139 17.68 -6.85 -32.46
C VAL A 139 17.39 -7.30 -33.89
N ALA A 140 18.14 -6.78 -34.85
CA ALA A 140 18.17 -7.38 -36.19
C ALA A 140 18.73 -8.79 -36.03
N THR A 141 17.87 -9.80 -36.13
CA THR A 141 18.30 -11.18 -36.35
C THR A 141 19.10 -11.22 -37.66
N GLU A 142 20.29 -11.82 -37.63
CA GLU A 142 21.10 -12.04 -38.83
C GLU A 142 20.22 -12.67 -39.93
N GLY A 143 20.13 -12.01 -41.07
CA GLY A 143 19.30 -12.42 -42.21
C GLY A 143 18.12 -11.49 -42.54
N THR A 144 17.74 -10.55 -41.67
CA THR A 144 16.67 -9.58 -42.00
C THR A 144 17.25 -8.35 -42.71
N LYS A 145 17.17 -8.33 -44.05
CA LYS A 145 17.41 -7.11 -44.84
C LYS A 145 16.27 -6.13 -44.61
N VAL A 146 16.55 -5.00 -43.96
CA VAL A 146 15.61 -3.88 -43.84
C VAL A 146 15.93 -2.89 -44.96
N THR A 147 15.05 -2.80 -45.95
CA THR A 147 15.12 -1.77 -46.99
C THR A 147 14.35 -0.55 -46.49
N VAL A 148 15.04 0.57 -46.30
CA VAL A 148 14.42 1.86 -45.99
C VAL A 148 14.32 2.65 -47.30
N THR A 149 13.12 2.81 -47.82
CA THR A 149 12.83 3.81 -48.86
C THR A 149 12.54 5.14 -48.19
N VAL A 150 13.32 6.16 -48.55
CA VAL A 150 13.06 7.55 -48.18
C VAL A 150 12.42 8.19 -49.41
N ASP A 151 11.13 8.50 -49.32
CA ASP A 151 10.48 9.32 -50.34
C ASP A 151 10.96 10.76 -50.17
N GLY A 152 11.73 11.23 -51.15
CA GLY A 152 12.18 12.62 -51.23
C GLY A 152 11.02 13.51 -51.63
N GLY A 153 10.48 14.25 -50.65
CA GLY A 153 9.62 15.41 -50.85
C GLY A 153 10.42 16.70 -50.88
#